data_AF-A0A927WY42-F1
#
_entry.id   AF-A0A927WY42-F1
#
_cell.length_a   1.000
_cell.length_b   1.000
_cell.length_c   1.000
_cell.angle_alpha   90.00
_cell.angle_beta   90.00
_cell.angle_gamma   90.00
#
_symmetry.space_group_name_H-M   'P 1'
#
loop_
_entity.id
_entity.type
_entity.pdbx_description
1 polymer ?
#
loop_
_entity_poly.entity_id
_entity_poly.type
_entity_poly.pdbx_seq_one_letter_code
_entity_poly.pdbx_strand_id
1 'polypeptide(L)' 'MNTYIKMQLNTMIQYLDSFEQACQIAAAKDDGEIDPKEQKQLKKIKKAVARFKSELQDIR' A
#
# COMPACT_ATOMS: atom_id res chain seq x y z
N MET A 1 -11.70 -21.26 1.55
CA MET A 1 -11.81 -20.37 0.37
C MET A 1 -11.46 -21.07 -0.96
N ASN A 2 -12.13 -20.65 -2.06
CA ASN A 2 -11.83 -21.03 -3.45
C ASN A 2 -10.41 -20.61 -3.87
N THR A 3 -9.67 -21.48 -4.56
CA THR A 3 -8.26 -21.26 -4.95
C THR A 3 -8.06 -20.03 -5.84
N TYR A 4 -8.96 -19.76 -6.80
CA TYR A 4 -8.87 -18.58 -7.66
C TYR A 4 -9.12 -17.30 -6.87
N ILE A 5 -10.07 -17.30 -5.94
CA ILE A 5 -10.32 -16.15 -5.04
C ILE A 5 -9.08 -15.90 -4.18
N LYS A 6 -8.48 -16.94 -3.59
CA LYS A 6 -7.23 -16.82 -2.82
C LYS A 6 -6.10 -16.20 -3.64
N MET A 7 -5.97 -16.60 -4.90
CA MET A 7 -4.98 -16.04 -5.83
C MET A 7 -5.23 -14.54 -6.05
N GLN A 8 -6.46 -14.13 -6.32
CA GLN A 8 -6.80 -12.72 -6.53
C GLN A 8 -6.55 -11.87 -5.27
N LEU A 9 -6.83 -12.40 -4.07
CA LEU A 9 -6.51 -11.72 -2.81
C LEU A 9 -4.99 -11.51 -2.65
N ASN A 10 -4.19 -12.54 -2.93
CA ASN A 10 -2.73 -12.43 -2.89
C ASN A 10 -2.21 -11.41 -3.93
N THR A 11 -2.75 -11.43 -5.14
CA THR A 11 -2.41 -10.46 -6.18
C THR A 11 -2.73 -9.02 -5.75
N MET A 12 -3.89 -8.79 -5.14
CA MET A 12 -4.25 -7.46 -4.63
C MET A 12 -3.30 -7.00 -3.51
N ILE A 13 -2.91 -7.90 -2.60
CA ILE A 13 -1.93 -7.59 -1.56
C ILE A 13 -0.60 -7.13 -2.16
N GLN A 14 -0.13 -7.78 -3.23
CA GLN A 14 1.09 -7.37 -3.94
C GLN A 14 0.94 -6.02 -4.65
N TYR A 15 -0.23 -5.73 -5.24
CA TYR A 15 -0.50 -4.43 -5.82
C TYR A 15 -0.48 -3.31 -4.78
N LEU A 16 -1.00 -3.57 -3.57
CA LEU A 16 -0.96 -2.60 -2.47
C LEU A 16 0.46 -2.29 -2.01
N ASP A 17 1.35 -3.28 -1.97
CA ASP A 17 2.77 -3.06 -1.66
C ASP A 17 3.46 -2.21 -2.74
N SER A 18 3.19 -2.54 -4.01
CA SER A 18 3.72 -1.77 -5.15
C SER A 18 3.21 -0.32 -5.14
N PHE A 19 1.94 -0.12 -4.78
CA PHE A 19 1.33 1.19 -4.64
C PHE A 19 1.97 2.02 -3.52
N GLU A 20 2.15 1.45 -2.33
CA GLU A 20 2.82 2.15 -1.22
C GLU A 20 4.22 2.61 -1.61
N GLN A 21 4.99 1.72 -2.27
CA GLN A 21 6.34 2.03 -2.73
C GLN A 21 6.35 3.12 -3.82
N ALA A 22 5.41 3.06 -4.76
CA ALA A 22 5.28 4.10 -5.79
C ALA A 22 4.98 5.48 -5.18
N CYS A 23 4.14 5.55 -4.13
CA CYS A 23 3.89 6.80 -3.42
C CYS A 23 5.14 7.33 -2.69
N GLN A 24 5.96 6.45 -2.09
CA GLN A 24 7.21 6.85 -1.45
C GLN A 24 8.20 7.43 -2.48
N ILE A 25 8.33 6.79 -3.64
CA ILE A 25 9.19 7.28 -4.73
C ILE A 25 8.67 8.62 -5.27
N ALA A 26 7.36 8.76 -5.44
CA ALA A 26 6.75 9.99 -5.95
C ALA A 26 6.98 11.17 -4.99
N ALA A 27 6.90 10.95 -3.69
CA ALA A 27 7.14 11.97 -2.68
C ALA A 27 8.58 12.51 -2.67
N ALA A 28 9.56 11.74 -3.19
CA ALA A 28 10.95 12.18 -3.24
C ALA A 28 11.34 12.79 -4.60
N LYS A 29 10.40 12.94 -5.53
CA LYS A 29 10.71 13.19 -6.96
C LYS A 29 10.89 14.67 -7.32
N ASP A 30 10.36 15.59 -6.51
CA ASP A 30 10.37 17.02 -6.85
C ASP A 30 11.66 17.74 -6.41
N ASP A 31 12.19 17.45 -5.22
CA ASP A 31 13.43 18.06 -4.69
C ASP A 31 14.45 17.05 -4.13
N GLY A 32 14.14 15.75 -4.19
CA GLY A 32 14.98 14.69 -3.61
C GLY A 32 14.81 14.52 -2.09
N GLU A 33 13.99 15.36 -1.45
CA GLU A 33 13.65 15.29 -0.04
C GLU A 33 12.17 14.93 0.14
N ILE A 34 11.77 14.57 1.35
CA ILE A 34 10.36 14.32 1.70
C ILE A 34 9.98 15.32 2.79
N ASP A 35 9.15 16.28 2.42
CA ASP A 35 8.77 17.38 3.31
C ASP A 35 7.82 16.91 4.45
N PRO A 36 7.62 17.70 5.51
CA PRO A 36 6.74 17.32 6.62
C PRO A 36 5.27 17.06 6.24
N LYS A 37 4.75 17.68 5.18
CA LYS A 37 3.40 17.44 4.65
C LYS A 37 3.35 16.10 3.91
N GLU A 38 4.34 15.81 3.08
CA GLU A 38 4.48 14.55 2.35
C GLU A 38 4.66 13.38 3.30
N GLN A 39 5.48 13.53 4.35
CA GLN A 39 5.60 12.52 5.41
C GLN A 39 4.24 12.23 6.08
N LYS A 40 3.42 13.26 6.31
CA LYS A 40 2.06 13.08 6.85
C LYS A 40 1.15 12.34 5.85
N GLN A 41 1.26 12.63 4.56
CA GLN A 41 0.52 11.91 3.52
C GLN A 41 0.96 10.45 3.44
N LEU A 42 2.27 10.17 3.38
CA LEU A 42 2.83 8.81 3.37
C LEU A 42 2.40 7.99 4.59
N LYS A 43 2.39 8.60 5.79
CA LYS A 43 1.87 7.93 6.99
C LYS A 43 0.39 7.53 6.86
N LYS A 44 -0.45 8.39 6.27
CA LYS A 44 -1.86 8.07 6.02
C LYS A 44 -2.00 6.96 4.98
N ILE A 45 -1.24 7.01 3.89
CA ILE A 45 -1.21 5.99 2.84
C ILE A 45 -0.81 4.63 3.43
N LYS A 46 0.30 4.58 4.15
CA LYS A 46 0.79 3.36 4.83
C LYS A 46 -0.26 2.78 5.78
N LYS A 47 -0.93 3.62 6.57
CA LYS A 47 -2.00 3.18 7.47
C LYS A 47 -3.19 2.60 6.71
N ALA A 48 -3.61 3.23 5.61
CA ALA A 48 -4.71 2.75 4.77
C ALA A 48 -4.36 1.42 4.09
N VAL A 49 -3.17 1.32 3.51
CA VAL A 49 -2.65 0.09 2.89
C VAL A 49 -2.58 -1.05 3.90
N ALA A 50 -1.99 -0.83 5.07
CA ALA A 50 -1.88 -1.85 6.12
C ALA A 50 -3.26 -2.33 6.59
N ARG A 51 -4.20 -1.40 6.78
CA ARG A 51 -5.57 -1.75 7.16
C ARG A 51 -6.23 -2.62 6.09
N PHE A 52 -6.18 -2.21 4.83
CA PHE A 52 -6.84 -2.96 3.76
C PHE A 52 -6.18 -4.33 3.54
N LYS A 53 -4.86 -4.43 3.62
CA LYS A 53 -4.14 -5.72 3.60
C LYS A 53 -4.64 -6.65 4.70
N SER A 54 -4.81 -6.17 5.93
CA SER A 54 -5.36 -6.97 7.04
C SER A 54 -6.77 -7.46 6.72
N GLU A 55 -7.64 -6.57 6.23
CA GLU A 55 -9.02 -6.91 5.86
C GLU A 55 -9.05 -8.01 4.77
N LEU A 56 -8.14 -7.97 3.78
CA LEU A 56 -8.03 -9.01 2.75
C LEU A 56 -7.47 -10.33 3.28
N GLN A 57 -6.52 -10.28 4.22
CA GLN A 57 -5.90 -11.48 4.83
C GLN A 57 -6.85 -12.23 5.76
N ASP A 58 -7.83 -11.54 6.35
CA ASP A 58 -8.83 -12.14 7.23
C ASP A 58 -9.93 -12.90 6.47
N ILE A 59 -9.98 -12.77 5.14
CA ILE A 59 -10.91 -13.52 4.28
C ILE A 59 -10.40 -14.97 4.12
N ARG A 60 -11.08 -15.94 4.75
CA ARG A 60 -10.71 -17.37 4.80
C ARG A 60 -11.72 -18.30 4.12
#